data_AF-A0A0K2RN15-F1
#
_entry.id   AF-A0A0K2RN15-F1
#
_cell.length_a   1.000
_cell.length_b   1.000
_cell.length_c   1.000
_cell.angle_alpha   90.00
_cell.angle_beta   90.00
_cell.angle_gamma   90.00
#
_symmetry.space_group_name_H-M   'P 1'
#
loop_
_entity.id
_entity.type
_entity.pdbx_description
1 polymer ?
#
loop_
_entity_poly.entity_id
_entity_poly.type
_entity_poly.pdbx_seq_one_letter_code
_entity_poly.pdbx_strand_id
1 'polypeptide(L)'
;MRAAVEDARLKAIELGGDGAEAILVSHQLPIYATRLSAEGRPLWHDPRKRECTLTSLTSLVFDDGKVARVEYSEPAAVLLPGAAKTPGA
;
A
#
# COMPACT_ATOMS: atom_id res chain seq x y z
N MET A 1 -4.43 -4.10 -7.15
CA MET A 1 -3.09 -4.19 -7.78
C MET A 1 -2.38 -5.51 -7.44
N ARG A 2 -3.10 -6.62 -7.22
CA ARG A 2 -2.52 -7.84 -6.64
C ARG A 2 -1.40 -8.46 -7.49
N ALA A 3 -1.62 -8.61 -8.80
CA ALA A 3 -0.58 -9.12 -9.70
C ALA A 3 0.68 -8.23 -9.69
N ALA A 4 0.51 -6.91 -9.81
CA ALA A 4 1.64 -5.97 -9.77
C ALA A 4 2.43 -6.03 -8.44
N VAL A 5 1.76 -6.27 -7.31
CA VAL A 5 2.43 -6.47 -6.01
C VAL A 5 3.28 -7.75 -6.03
N GLU A 6 2.73 -8.88 -6.50
CA GLU A 6 3.49 -10.13 -6.59
C GLU A 6 4.66 -10.03 -7.57
N ASP A 7 4.44 -9.43 -8.74
CA ASP A 7 5.49 -9.22 -9.74
C ASP A 7 6.63 -8.37 -9.17
N ALA A 8 6.29 -7.27 -8.47
CA ALA A 8 7.28 -6.42 -7.83
C ALA A 8 8.02 -7.13 -6.68
N ARG A 9 7.32 -7.95 -5.88
CA ARG A 9 7.91 -8.75 -4.81
C ARG A 9 8.93 -9.74 -5.36
N LEU A 10 8.55 -10.51 -6.38
CA LEU A 10 9.44 -11.47 -7.03
C LEU A 10 10.65 -10.77 -7.65
N LYS A 11 10.45 -9.62 -8.29
CA LYS A 11 11.55 -8.86 -8.89
C LYS A 11 12.50 -8.30 -7.85
N ALA A 12 12.00 -7.82 -6.71
CA ALA A 12 12.84 -7.34 -5.62
C ALA A 12 13.73 -8.45 -5.05
N ILE A 13 13.16 -9.65 -4.83
CA ILE A 13 13.92 -10.82 -4.36
C ILE A 13 14.98 -11.24 -5.37
N GLU A 14 14.65 -11.25 -6.68
CA GLU A 14 15.61 -11.57 -7.74
C GLU A 14 16.82 -10.62 -7.72
N LEU A 15 16.59 -9.33 -7.48
CA LEU A 15 17.64 -8.30 -7.53
C LEU A 15 18.42 -8.14 -6.21
N GLY A 16 17.74 -8.26 -5.08
CA GLY A 16 18.27 -7.91 -3.76
C GLY A 16 18.42 -9.08 -2.78
N GLY A 17 17.95 -10.28 -3.15
CA GLY A 17 17.96 -11.45 -2.28
C GLY A 17 16.92 -11.40 -1.16
N ASP A 18 17.16 -12.20 -0.12
CA ASP A 18 16.27 -12.30 1.03
C ASP A 18 16.18 -10.97 1.79
N GLY A 19 14.96 -10.56 2.13
CA GLY A 19 14.69 -9.28 2.80
C GLY A 19 14.61 -8.07 1.87
N ALA A 20 14.74 -8.25 0.55
CA ALA A 20 14.51 -7.17 -0.40
C ALA A 20 13.06 -6.65 -0.37
N GLU A 21 12.90 -5.33 -0.45
CA GLU A 21 11.62 -4.65 -0.44
C GLU A 21 11.34 -3.96 -1.77
N ALA A 22 10.06 -3.88 -2.15
CA ALA A 22 9.59 -3.13 -3.31
C ALA A 22 8.65 -2.00 -2.89
N ILE A 23 8.80 -0.84 -3.53
CA ILE A 23 7.90 0.31 -3.34
C ILE A 23 7.06 0.49 -4.59
N LEU A 24 5.74 0.54 -4.41
CA LEU A 24 4.77 0.84 -5.46
C LEU A 24 4.04 2.12 -5.10
N VAL A 25 3.94 3.05 -6.05
CA VAL A 25 3.23 4.31 -5.90
C VAL A 25 1.95 4.26 -6.74
N SER A 26 0.82 4.63 -6.14
CA SER A 26 -0.46 4.69 -6.83
C SER A 26 -1.39 5.70 -6.16
N HIS A 27 -2.65 5.72 -6.59
CA HIS A 27 -3.69 6.58 -6.02
C HIS A 27 -4.50 5.86 -4.94
N GLN A 28 -5.31 6.63 -4.21
CA GLN A 28 -6.05 6.16 -3.04
C GLN A 28 -6.86 4.89 -3.26
N LEU A 29 -7.68 4.84 -4.31
CA LEU A 29 -8.56 3.68 -4.55
C LEU A 29 -7.74 2.40 -4.85
N PRO A 30 -6.78 2.38 -5.78
CA PRO A 30 -5.94 1.21 -6.01
C PRO A 30 -5.18 0.73 -4.77
N ILE A 31 -4.63 1.65 -3.96
CA ILE A 31 -3.94 1.30 -2.70
C ILE A 31 -4.91 0.65 -1.73
N TYR A 32 -6.02 1.33 -1.42
CA TYR A 32 -6.97 0.85 -0.41
C TYR A 32 -7.68 -0.44 -0.83
N ALA A 33 -8.02 -0.61 -2.10
CA ALA A 33 -8.58 -1.87 -2.61
C ALA A 33 -7.59 -3.04 -2.50
N THR A 34 -6.28 -2.76 -2.71
CA THR A 34 -5.23 -3.76 -2.55
C THR A 34 -5.09 -4.18 -1.08
N ARG A 35 -5.14 -3.22 -0.15
CA ARG A 35 -5.22 -3.49 1.30
C ARG A 35 -6.42 -4.35 1.67
N LEU A 36 -7.63 -3.95 1.26
CA LEU A 36 -8.85 -4.71 1.56
C LEU A 36 -8.74 -6.15 1.04
N SER A 37 -8.23 -6.34 -0.18
CA SER A 37 -7.99 -7.67 -0.73
C SER A 37 -6.97 -8.48 0.08
N ALA A 38 -5.90 -7.85 0.58
CA ALA A 38 -4.87 -8.52 1.39
C ALA A 38 -5.41 -8.90 2.79
N GLU A 39 -6.26 -8.06 3.38
CA GLU A 39 -6.93 -8.30 4.66
C GLU A 39 -8.17 -9.22 4.54
N GLY A 40 -8.52 -9.70 3.33
CA GLY A 40 -9.70 -10.54 3.11
C GLY A 40 -11.04 -9.82 3.31
N ARG A 41 -11.06 -8.48 3.19
CA ARG A 41 -12.25 -7.64 3.39
C ARG A 41 -12.99 -7.37 2.07
N PRO A 42 -14.31 -7.07 2.12
CA PRO A 42 -15.07 -6.68 0.94
C PRO A 42 -14.47 -5.47 0.22
N LEU A 43 -14.46 -5.50 -1.11
CA LEU A 43 -13.90 -4.43 -1.93
C LEU A 43 -14.83 -3.20 -2.03
N TRP A 44 -16.14 -3.38 -1.86
CA TRP A 44 -17.05 -2.24 -1.69
C TRP A 44 -16.87 -1.66 -0.28
N HIS A 45 -16.68 -0.36 -0.20
CA HIS A 45 -16.37 0.32 1.05
C HIS A 45 -16.85 1.76 0.99
N ASP A 46 -16.98 2.41 2.15
CA ASP A 46 -17.16 3.86 2.21
C ASP A 46 -15.83 4.56 1.88
N PRO A 47 -15.73 5.36 0.79
CA PRO A 47 -14.51 6.06 0.42
C PRO A 47 -13.96 7.01 1.50
N ARG A 48 -14.80 7.46 2.44
CA ARG A 48 -14.42 8.37 3.53
C ARG A 48 -13.67 7.69 4.68
N LYS A 49 -13.68 6.35 4.72
CA LYS A 49 -13.03 5.56 5.78
C LYS A 49 -11.66 5.00 5.35
N ARG A 50 -11.10 5.49 4.24
CA ARG A 50 -9.81 5.02 3.74
C ARG A 50 -8.68 5.56 4.60
N GLU A 51 -7.83 4.67 5.07
CA GLU A 51 -6.49 5.01 5.55
C GLU A 51 -5.56 5.08 4.34
N CYS A 52 -5.39 6.28 3.79
CA CYS A 52 -4.54 6.55 2.61
C CYS A 52 -4.31 8.06 2.45
N THR A 53 -3.77 8.71 3.47
CA THR A 53 -3.39 10.13 3.37
C THR A 53 -2.22 10.31 2.40
N LEU A 54 -1.98 11.56 1.98
CA LEU A 54 -0.84 11.88 1.12
C LEU A 54 0.44 11.39 1.79
N THR A 55 1.32 10.74 1.01
CA THR A 55 2.61 10.20 1.47
C THR A 55 2.52 9.27 2.68
N SER A 56 1.37 8.59 2.87
CA SER A 56 1.24 7.44 3.77
C SER A 56 1.82 6.16 3.14
N LEU A 57 2.14 5.19 4.00
CA LEU A 57 2.59 3.86 3.60
C LEU A 57 1.58 2.82 4.05
N THR A 58 1.19 1.93 3.13
CA THR A 58 0.49 0.68 3.44
C THR A 58 1.43 -0.46 3.10
N SER A 59 2.04 -1.07 4.12
CA SER A 59 3.02 -2.14 3.95
C SER A 59 2.32 -3.49 3.98
N LEU A 60 2.48 -4.28 2.92
CA LEU A 60 2.08 -5.68 2.88
C LEU A 60 3.30 -6.51 3.29
N VAL A 61 3.28 -7.08 4.48
CA VAL A 61 4.41 -7.87 4.99
C VAL A 61 4.20 -9.33 4.67
N PHE A 62 5.18 -9.94 4.01
CA PHE A 62 5.10 -11.31 3.55
C PHE A 62 5.84 -12.27 4.47
N ASP A 63 5.26 -13.45 4.68
CA ASP A 63 5.87 -14.61 5.30
C ASP A 63 5.48 -15.85 4.48
N ASP A 64 6.45 -16.71 4.16
CA ASP A 64 6.27 -17.87 3.27
C ASP A 64 5.45 -17.57 1.99
N GLY A 65 5.71 -16.42 1.38
CA GLY A 65 5.06 -15.98 0.13
C GLY A 65 3.58 -15.59 0.28
N LYS A 66 3.08 -15.43 1.51
CA LYS A 66 1.72 -14.94 1.80
C LYS A 66 1.79 -13.66 2.60
N VAL A 67 0.78 -12.80 2.47
CA VAL A 67 0.68 -11.60 3.31
C VAL A 67 0.35 -12.05 4.74
N ALA A 68 1.31 -11.89 5.65
CA ALA A 68 1.15 -12.20 7.07
C ALA A 68 0.44 -11.06 7.82
N ARG A 69 0.72 -9.81 7.43
CA ARG A 69 0.08 -8.62 8.02
C ARG A 69 0.11 -7.43 7.08
N VAL A 70 -0.78 -6.47 7.36
CA VAL A 70 -0.79 -5.15 6.74
C VAL A 70 -0.51 -4.10 7.81
N GLU A 71 0.45 -3.22 7.55
CA GLU A 71 0.79 -2.10 8.42
C GLU A 71 0.47 -0.78 7.73
N TYR A 72 0.00 0.21 8.50
CA TYR A 72 -0.24 1.57 8.01
C TYR A 72 0.59 2.56 8.81
N SER A 73 1.22 3.51 8.13
CA SER A 73 1.93 4.62 8.77
C SER A 73 1.81 5.90 7.95
N GLU A 74 1.99 7.04 8.62
CA GLU A 74 1.93 8.37 8.00
C GLU A 74 3.24 9.15 8.30
N PRO A 75 4.38 8.77 7.70
CA PRO A 75 5.69 9.35 8.06
C PRO A 75 5.75 10.86 7.84
N ALA A 76 4.98 11.37 6.87
CA ALA A 76 4.92 12.78 6.50
C ALA A 76 3.66 13.49 7.02
N ALA A 77 2.99 12.95 8.04
CA ALA A 77 1.75 13.51 8.60
C ALA A 77 1.87 15.01 8.97
N VAL A 78 3.05 15.43 9.43
CA VAL A 78 3.34 16.83 9.80
C VAL A 78 3.17 17.82 8.64
N LEU A 79 3.23 17.35 7.39
CA LEU A 79 3.10 18.17 6.18
C LEU A 79 1.66 18.24 5.66
N LEU A 80 0.72 17.50 6.26
CA LEU A 80 -0.68 17.48 5.82
C LEU A 80 -1.43 18.79 6.05
N PRO A 81 -1.23 19.54 7.16
CA PRO A 81 -1.89 20.83 7.34
C PRO A 81 -1.54 21.80 6.20
N GLY A 82 -2.55 22.26 5.45
CA GLY A 82 -2.37 23.16 4.31
C GLY A 82 -2.03 22.47 2.98
N ALA A 83 -1.88 21.15 2.95
CA ALA A 83 -1.67 20.41 1.71
C ALA A 83 -2.91 20.51 0.78
N ALA A 84 -2.65 20.62 -0.52
CA ALA A 84 -3.71 20.61 -1.52
C ALA A 84 -4.47 19.29 -1.47
N LYS A 85 -5.80 19.37 -1.47
CA LYS A 85 -6.68 18.18 -1.45
C LYS A 85 -6.99 17.65 -2.84
N THR A 86 -6.33 18.19 -3.86
CA THR A 86 -6.53 17.83 -5.26
C THR A 86 -6.05 16.39 -5.46
N PRO A 87 -6.92 15.45 -5.86
CA PRO A 87 -6.49 14.08 -6.12
C PRO A 87 -5.49 14.05 -7.28
N GLY A 88 -4.34 13.40 -7.08
CA GLY A 88 -3.36 13.15 -8.14
C GLY A 88 -2.50 14.34 -8.57
N ALA A 89 -2.46 15.42 -7.77
CA ALA A 89 -1.47 16.49 -7.89
C ALA A 89 -0.15 16.11 -7.19
#